data_AF-A0A7R9WHP6-F1
#
_entry.id   AF-A0A7R9WHP6-F1
#
_cell.length_a   1.000
_cell.length_b   1.000
_cell.length_c   1.000
_cell.angle_alpha   90.00
_cell.angle_beta   90.00
_cell.angle_gamma   90.00
#
_symmetry.space_group_name_H-M   'P 1'
#
loop_
_entity.id
_entity.type
_entity.pdbx_description
1 polymer ?
#
loop_
_entity_poly.entity_id
_entity_poly.type
_entity_poly.pdbx_seq_one_letter_code
_entity_poly.pdbx_strand_id
1 'polypeptide(L)'
;MNNMVNLKYFSCQNFEDDTGKLSGTLPSLENLVFLKDLYLDDNELTGSIPKNFLKHSASTDAPVTIGLMRNNITGTIPKELGQFQKLQLDIVENKIDSIPKELCKMNQWMAGTVEQFGCDAILCPKGSYNDVGRQDSKGLPCVKCPNGEE
;
A
#
# COMPACT_ATOMS: atom_id res chain seq x y z
N MET A 1 -5.00 23.82 -13.93
CA MET A 1 -6.24 23.20 -14.45
C MET A 1 -6.29 21.75 -13.95
N ASN A 2 -7.07 21.45 -12.91
CA ASN A 2 -7.28 20.09 -12.40
C ASN A 2 -8.38 19.41 -13.24
N ASN A 3 -8.02 18.79 -14.37
CA ASN A 3 -8.97 18.20 -15.32
C ASN A 3 -9.24 16.70 -15.11
N MET A 4 -8.73 16.10 -14.03
CA MET A 4 -8.90 14.65 -13.77
C MET A 4 -9.80 14.34 -12.58
N VAL A 5 -10.75 15.21 -12.26
CA VAL A 5 -11.67 15.02 -11.11
C VAL A 5 -12.54 13.76 -11.22
N ASN A 6 -12.72 13.21 -12.42
CA ASN A 6 -13.51 12.01 -12.69
C ASN A 6 -12.69 10.71 -12.80
N LEU A 7 -11.38 10.77 -12.53
CA LEU A 7 -10.51 9.61 -12.61
C LEU A 7 -10.88 8.59 -11.53
N LYS A 8 -11.21 7.37 -11.96
CA LYS A 8 -11.55 6.24 -11.07
C LYS A 8 -10.45 5.19 -10.99
N TYR A 9 -9.73 5.04 -12.08
CA TYR A 9 -8.69 4.05 -12.28
C TYR A 9 -7.46 4.76 -12.86
N PHE A 10 -6.29 4.55 -12.25
CA PHE A 10 -5.01 4.96 -12.79
C PHE A 10 -4.02 3.81 -12.63
N SER A 11 -3.30 3.48 -13.71
CA SER A 11 -2.27 2.46 -13.68
C SER A 11 -1.07 2.93 -14.48
N CYS A 12 0.09 2.88 -13.85
CA CYS A 12 1.39 3.10 -14.47
C CYS A 12 2.38 2.15 -13.79
N GLN A 13 2.37 0.90 -14.23
CA GLN A 13 3.24 -0.17 -13.75
C GLN A 13 4.33 -0.41 -14.79
N ASN A 14 5.57 -0.65 -14.37
CA ASN A 14 6.69 -0.81 -15.29
C ASN A 14 7.41 -2.15 -15.09
N PHE A 15 7.00 -3.17 -15.85
CA PHE A 15 7.53 -4.53 -15.76
C PHE A 15 8.80 -4.77 -16.58
N GLU A 16 9.28 -3.77 -17.32
CA GLU A 16 10.48 -3.87 -18.16
C GLU A 16 11.60 -2.97 -17.60
N ASP A 17 12.86 -3.43 -17.71
CA ASP A 17 14.00 -2.77 -17.08
C ASP A 17 14.53 -1.53 -17.83
N ASP A 18 14.04 -1.24 -19.04
CA ASP A 18 14.83 -0.44 -19.98
C ASP A 18 14.14 0.81 -20.58
N THR A 19 13.15 1.42 -19.91
CA THR A 19 12.95 2.89 -19.87
C THR A 19 11.68 3.35 -19.14
N GLY A 20 11.77 4.50 -18.45
CA GLY A 20 10.61 5.33 -18.08
C GLY A 20 9.90 5.02 -16.75
N LYS A 21 10.58 4.43 -15.76
CA LYS A 21 10.02 4.23 -14.41
C LYS A 21 9.65 5.58 -13.77
N LEU A 22 8.49 5.64 -13.12
CA LEU A 22 8.10 6.79 -12.32
C LEU A 22 9.05 6.91 -11.14
N SER A 23 9.54 8.12 -10.87
CA SER A 23 10.46 8.41 -9.77
C SER A 23 10.02 9.65 -9.00
N GLY A 24 10.69 9.92 -7.88
CA GLY A 24 10.32 10.98 -6.94
C GLY A 24 9.24 10.52 -5.95
N THR A 25 8.56 11.47 -5.31
CA THR A 25 7.63 11.18 -4.20
C THR A 25 6.19 11.07 -4.67
N LEU A 26 5.39 10.25 -3.97
CA LEU A 26 3.95 10.22 -4.16
C LEU A 26 3.32 11.60 -3.88
N PRO A 27 2.53 12.17 -4.82
CA PRO A 27 1.69 13.34 -4.53
C PRO A 27 0.53 12.94 -3.62
N SER A 28 -0.13 13.92 -2.98
CA SER A 28 -1.26 13.63 -2.08
C SER A 28 -2.50 13.09 -2.78
N LEU A 29 -2.69 13.38 -4.07
CA LEU A 29 -3.88 12.96 -4.83
C LEU A 29 -5.23 13.36 -4.17
N GLU A 30 -5.23 14.33 -3.25
CA GLU A 30 -6.37 14.65 -2.39
C GLU A 30 -7.59 15.18 -3.16
N ASN A 31 -7.40 15.62 -4.41
CA ASN A 31 -8.46 16.15 -5.27
C ASN A 31 -9.05 15.10 -6.22
N LEU A 32 -8.53 13.87 -6.23
CA LEU A 32 -9.04 12.78 -7.06
C LEU A 32 -10.18 12.04 -6.34
N VAL A 33 -11.30 12.74 -6.16
CA VAL A 33 -12.41 12.31 -5.31
C VAL A 33 -13.06 10.98 -5.72
N PHE A 34 -12.89 10.55 -6.98
CA PHE A 34 -13.46 9.29 -7.47
C PHE A 34 -12.43 8.17 -7.67
N LEU A 35 -11.14 8.41 -7.37
CA LEU A 35 -10.11 7.40 -7.56
C LEU A 35 -10.33 6.25 -6.58
N LYS A 36 -10.38 5.04 -7.14
CA LYS A 36 -10.58 3.78 -6.42
C LYS A 36 -9.44 2.83 -6.64
N ASP A 37 -8.91 2.79 -7.86
CA ASP A 37 -7.88 1.85 -8.26
C ASP A 37 -6.66 2.64 -8.71
N LEU A 38 -5.57 2.51 -7.96
CA LEU A 38 -4.30 3.13 -8.23
C LEU A 38 -3.22 2.05 -8.25
N TYR A 39 -2.59 1.84 -9.39
CA TYR A 39 -1.49 0.89 -9.54
C TYR A 39 -0.23 1.61 -10.00
N LEU A 40 0.78 1.65 -9.14
CA LEU A 40 2.10 2.23 -9.39
C LEU A 40 3.22 1.25 -9.03
N ASP A 41 2.88 -0.05 -9.03
CA ASP A 41 3.82 -1.13 -8.78
C ASP A 41 4.99 -1.08 -9.78
N ASP A 42 6.14 -1.61 -9.38
CA ASP A 42 7.33 -1.71 -10.24
C ASP A 42 7.83 -0.34 -10.74
N ASN A 43 8.08 0.59 -9.82
CA ASN A 43 8.62 1.91 -10.14
C ASN A 43 9.77 2.28 -9.19
N GLU A 44 10.27 3.51 -9.31
CA GLU A 44 11.34 4.06 -8.48
C GLU A 44 10.81 5.15 -7.53
N LEU A 45 9.56 5.03 -7.09
CA LEU A 45 8.96 6.00 -6.16
C LEU A 45 9.67 5.95 -4.81
N THR A 46 9.91 7.11 -4.24
CA THR A 46 10.67 7.32 -2.99
C THR A 46 9.86 8.15 -2.00
N GLY A 47 10.43 8.40 -0.82
CA GLY A 47 9.79 9.18 0.24
C GLY A 47 8.67 8.38 0.92
N SER A 48 7.77 9.07 1.62
CA SER A 48 6.66 8.44 2.35
C SER A 48 5.32 8.67 1.65
N ILE A 49 4.34 7.82 1.94
CA ILE A 49 2.96 8.07 1.56
C ILE A 49 2.48 9.34 2.32
N PRO A 50 2.01 10.39 1.64
CA PRO A 50 1.58 11.62 2.30
C PRO A 50 0.43 11.40 3.29
N LYS A 51 0.38 12.15 4.40
CA LYS A 51 -0.73 12.05 5.37
C LYS A 51 -2.10 12.39 4.77
N ASN A 52 -2.13 13.26 3.77
CA ASN A 52 -3.34 13.62 3.02
C ASN A 52 -3.54 12.78 1.76
N PHE A 53 -2.88 11.62 1.65
CA PHE A 53 -3.05 10.73 0.51
C PHE A 53 -4.51 10.30 0.34
N LEU A 54 -5.11 10.65 -0.80
CA LEU A 54 -6.53 10.38 -1.13
C LEU A 54 -7.54 10.88 -0.10
N LYS A 55 -7.20 11.93 0.67
CA LYS A 55 -7.99 12.44 1.79
C LYS A 55 -9.47 12.76 1.47
N HIS A 56 -9.79 13.21 0.26
CA HIS A 56 -11.17 13.54 -0.13
C HIS A 56 -11.80 12.52 -1.08
N SER A 57 -11.24 11.30 -1.15
CA SER A 57 -11.89 10.24 -1.92
C SER A 57 -13.28 9.94 -1.35
N ALA A 58 -14.29 9.97 -2.22
CA ALA A 58 -15.67 9.64 -1.90
C ALA A 58 -15.91 8.12 -1.76
N SER A 59 -14.86 7.30 -1.91
CA SER A 59 -14.93 5.85 -1.96
C SER A 59 -14.75 5.19 -0.59
N THR A 60 -15.27 5.80 0.48
CA THR A 60 -15.08 5.30 1.86
C THR A 60 -15.71 3.92 2.10
N ASP A 61 -16.86 3.64 1.48
CA ASP A 61 -17.63 2.39 1.63
C ASP A 61 -17.46 1.41 0.45
N ALA A 62 -16.84 1.88 -0.63
CA ALA A 62 -16.52 1.07 -1.80
C ALA A 62 -15.13 0.43 -1.65
N PRO A 63 -14.85 -0.70 -2.33
CA PRO A 63 -13.49 -1.21 -2.44
C PRO A 63 -12.56 -0.17 -3.08
N VAL A 64 -11.39 -0.03 -2.48
CA VAL A 64 -10.27 0.80 -2.97
C VAL A 64 -9.04 -0.09 -3.05
N THR A 65 -8.28 0.00 -4.14
CA THR A 65 -7.04 -0.73 -4.38
C THR A 65 -5.90 0.24 -4.59
N ILE A 66 -4.82 0.08 -3.83
CA ILE A 66 -3.59 0.86 -3.95
C ILE A 66 -2.43 -0.13 -4.09
N GLY A 67 -1.91 -0.27 -5.30
CA GLY A 67 -0.71 -1.02 -5.64
C GLY A 67 0.51 -0.09 -5.68
N LEU A 68 1.47 -0.36 -4.81
CA LEU A 68 2.74 0.36 -4.64
C LEU A 68 3.90 -0.63 -4.47
N MET A 69 3.69 -1.92 -4.74
CA MET A 69 4.70 -2.96 -4.56
C MET A 69 5.95 -2.66 -5.39
N ARG A 70 7.12 -3.13 -4.93
CA ARG A 70 8.40 -2.97 -5.66
C ARG A 70 8.70 -1.51 -6.01
N ASN A 71 8.84 -0.71 -4.97
CA ASN A 71 9.26 0.69 -5.03
C ASN A 71 10.30 0.97 -3.91
N ASN A 72 10.69 2.23 -3.73
CA ASN A 72 11.61 2.68 -2.68
C ASN A 72 10.90 3.52 -1.60
N ILE A 73 9.62 3.26 -1.33
CA ILE A 73 8.82 4.01 -0.36
C ILE A 73 9.28 3.69 1.06
N THR A 74 9.35 4.72 1.90
CA THR A 74 9.87 4.72 3.28
C THR A 74 8.85 5.29 4.25
N GLY A 75 9.18 5.29 5.54
CA GLY A 75 8.35 5.95 6.55
C GLY A 75 7.19 5.06 7.03
N THR A 76 6.22 5.70 7.67
CA THR A 76 5.08 5.03 8.29
C THR A 76 3.85 5.13 7.39
N ILE A 77 3.07 4.05 7.27
CA ILE A 77 1.78 4.09 6.58
C ILE A 77 0.87 5.13 7.26
N PRO A 78 0.26 6.09 6.52
CA PRO A 78 -0.66 7.05 7.12
C PRO A 78 -1.89 6.35 7.70
N LYS A 79 -2.16 6.60 8.98
CA LYS A 79 -3.38 6.11 9.65
C LYS A 79 -4.66 6.64 9.00
N GLU A 80 -4.56 7.77 8.29
CA GLU A 80 -5.64 8.41 7.54
C GLU A 80 -6.18 7.50 6.41
N LEU A 81 -5.41 6.50 5.95
CA LEU A 81 -5.93 5.46 5.05
C LEU A 81 -7.08 4.66 5.68
N GLY A 82 -7.17 4.62 7.02
CA GLY A 82 -8.27 4.01 7.76
C GLY A 82 -9.66 4.58 7.45
N GLN A 83 -9.76 5.68 6.69
CA GLN A 83 -11.03 6.16 6.13
C GLN A 83 -11.69 5.16 5.17
N PHE A 84 -10.91 4.31 4.50
CA PHE A 84 -11.40 3.30 3.57
C PHE A 84 -11.76 2.04 4.33
N GLN A 85 -13.04 1.65 4.33
CA GLN A 85 -13.47 0.44 5.04
C GLN A 85 -12.93 -0.82 4.37
N LYS A 86 -12.82 -0.81 3.03
CA LYS A 86 -12.41 -1.95 2.20
C LYS A 86 -11.18 -1.56 1.36
N LEU A 87 -10.01 -1.60 1.98
CA LEU A 87 -8.76 -1.28 1.29
C LEU A 87 -7.96 -2.55 0.96
N GLN A 88 -7.57 -2.68 -0.30
CA GLN A 88 -6.46 -3.54 -0.72
C GLN A 88 -5.23 -2.64 -0.89
N LEU A 89 -4.23 -2.81 -0.03
CA LEU A 89 -2.98 -2.07 -0.06
C LEU A 89 -1.83 -3.03 -0.31
N ASP A 90 -1.24 -2.99 -1.50
CA ASP A 90 -0.02 -3.73 -1.79
C ASP A 90 1.19 -2.80 -1.71
N ILE A 91 2.04 -3.04 -0.73
CA ILE A 91 3.23 -2.23 -0.42
C ILE A 91 4.46 -3.12 -0.17
N VAL A 92 4.34 -4.42 -0.45
CA VAL A 92 5.45 -5.35 -0.23
C VAL A 92 6.63 -4.95 -1.12
N GLU A 93 7.84 -5.35 -0.73
CA GLU A 93 9.06 -4.94 -1.43
C GLU A 93 9.25 -3.40 -1.49
N ASN A 94 9.00 -2.73 -0.36
CA ASN A 94 9.36 -1.33 -0.09
C ASN A 94 10.21 -1.26 1.20
N LYS A 95 10.57 -0.05 1.63
CA LYS A 95 11.37 0.25 2.83
C LYS A 95 10.52 0.85 3.96
N ILE A 96 9.31 0.32 4.16
CA ILE A 96 8.34 0.83 5.13
C ILE A 96 8.83 0.58 6.56
N ASP A 97 8.87 1.64 7.38
CA ASP A 97 9.39 1.58 8.75
C ASP A 97 8.37 1.01 9.74
N SER A 98 7.09 1.39 9.59
CA SER A 98 6.05 0.94 10.52
C SER A 98 4.62 1.03 9.98
N ILE A 99 3.75 0.23 10.60
CA ILE A 99 2.30 0.23 10.39
C ILE A 99 1.63 0.75 11.67
N PRO A 100 0.77 1.78 11.61
CA PRO A 100 -0.03 2.20 12.76
C PRO A 100 -0.94 1.07 13.26
N LYS A 101 -0.97 0.87 14.59
CA LYS A 101 -1.69 -0.25 15.22
C LYS A 101 -3.19 -0.24 14.97
N GLU A 102 -3.77 0.93 14.69
CA GLU A 102 -5.17 1.09 14.31
C GLU A 102 -5.48 0.43 12.96
N LEU A 103 -4.54 0.44 12.01
CA LEU A 103 -4.75 -0.17 10.69
C LEU A 103 -4.76 -1.70 10.77
N CYS A 104 -4.06 -2.26 11.75
CA CYS A 104 -4.03 -3.70 12.02
C CYS A 104 -5.34 -4.24 12.62
N LYS A 105 -6.38 -3.40 12.74
CA LYS A 105 -7.72 -3.76 13.23
C LYS A 105 -8.81 -3.48 12.20
N MET A 106 -8.44 -3.17 10.96
CA MET A 106 -9.39 -2.87 9.89
C MET A 106 -9.93 -4.17 9.32
N ASN A 107 -11.03 -4.69 9.89
CA ASN A 107 -11.51 -6.05 9.62
C ASN A 107 -11.80 -6.38 8.15
N GLN A 108 -12.04 -5.38 7.30
CA GLN A 108 -12.37 -5.58 5.88
C GLN A 108 -11.20 -5.23 4.94
N TRP A 109 -10.04 -4.86 5.48
CA TRP A 109 -8.83 -4.65 4.69
C TRP A 109 -8.24 -5.96 4.20
N MET A 110 -7.58 -5.91 3.04
CA MET A 110 -6.88 -7.03 2.43
C MET A 110 -7.79 -8.26 2.29
N ALA A 111 -9.00 -8.05 1.78
CA ALA A 111 -10.06 -9.06 1.68
C ALA A 111 -10.38 -9.78 3.02
N GLY A 112 -10.24 -9.07 4.14
CA GLY A 112 -10.52 -9.58 5.49
C GLY A 112 -9.35 -10.29 6.16
N THR A 113 -8.17 -10.33 5.53
CA THR A 113 -6.99 -10.98 6.14
C THR A 113 -6.44 -10.18 7.32
N VAL A 114 -6.65 -8.87 7.39
CA VAL A 114 -6.29 -8.05 8.56
C VAL A 114 -7.06 -8.50 9.81
N GLU A 115 -8.33 -8.92 9.68
CA GLU A 115 -9.09 -9.48 10.81
C GLU A 115 -8.43 -10.77 11.35
N GLN A 116 -7.81 -11.54 10.46
CA GLN A 116 -7.25 -12.86 10.80
C GLN A 116 -5.80 -12.77 11.30
N PHE A 117 -4.99 -11.89 10.71
CA PHE A 117 -3.54 -11.86 10.90
C PHE A 117 -3.01 -10.50 11.36
N GLY A 118 -3.87 -9.50 11.56
CA GLY A 118 -3.47 -8.18 12.05
C GLY A 118 -2.54 -7.46 11.07
N CYS A 119 -1.42 -6.92 11.57
CA CYS A 119 -0.47 -6.18 10.74
C CYS A 119 0.22 -7.08 9.71
N ASP A 120 0.39 -8.37 10.01
CA ASP A 120 1.10 -9.32 9.15
C ASP A 120 0.38 -9.49 7.81
N ALA A 121 -0.93 -9.27 7.75
CA ALA A 121 -1.71 -9.24 6.52
C ALA A 121 -1.42 -8.04 5.61
N ILE A 122 -0.80 -6.98 6.13
CA ILE A 122 -0.42 -5.78 5.37
C ILE A 122 1.04 -5.91 4.93
N LEU A 123 1.94 -6.21 5.88
CA LEU A 123 3.37 -6.39 5.65
C LEU A 123 3.93 -7.25 6.79
N CYS A 124 4.82 -8.19 6.47
CA CYS A 124 5.56 -8.90 7.51
C CYS A 124 6.36 -7.92 8.38
N PRO A 125 6.42 -8.14 9.70
CA PRO A 125 7.17 -7.26 10.59
C PRO A 125 8.66 -7.27 10.25
N LYS A 126 9.33 -6.14 10.49
CA LYS A 126 10.78 -5.98 10.25
C LYS A 126 11.57 -7.16 10.83
N GLY A 127 12.48 -7.72 10.04
CA GLY A 127 13.26 -8.91 10.40
C GLY A 127 12.49 -10.24 10.28
N SER A 128 11.36 -10.24 9.57
CA SER A 128 10.62 -11.44 9.20
C SER A 128 10.17 -11.38 7.74
N TYR A 129 9.92 -12.54 7.15
CA TYR A 129 9.57 -12.69 5.74
C TYR A 129 8.70 -13.93 5.51
N ASN A 130 8.08 -13.95 4.35
CA ASN A 130 7.63 -15.13 3.63
C ASN A 130 7.76 -14.82 2.12
N ASP A 131 7.40 -15.75 1.24
CA ASP A 131 7.58 -15.56 -0.22
C ASP A 131 6.72 -14.43 -0.83
N VAL A 132 5.76 -13.88 -0.09
CA VAL A 132 4.82 -12.83 -0.53
C VAL A 132 5.07 -11.49 0.18
N GLY A 133 5.90 -11.46 1.23
CA GLY A 133 6.16 -10.29 2.06
C GLY A 133 5.03 -9.91 3.04
N ARG A 134 3.95 -10.70 3.11
CA ARG A 134 2.80 -10.53 4.04
C ARG A 134 2.08 -11.86 4.23
N GLN A 135 1.34 -12.02 5.31
CA GLN A 135 0.55 -13.21 5.61
C GLN A 135 -0.89 -13.09 5.06
N ASP A 136 -1.13 -13.66 3.88
CA ASP A 136 -2.45 -13.69 3.24
C ASP A 136 -3.24 -15.00 3.49
N SER A 137 -2.58 -16.00 4.05
CA SER A 137 -3.11 -17.34 4.27
C SER A 137 -2.43 -18.00 5.47
N LYS A 138 -3.08 -19.03 6.03
CA LYS A 138 -2.52 -19.79 7.17
C LYS A 138 -1.26 -20.59 6.80
N GLY A 139 -1.04 -20.85 5.50
CA GLY A 139 0.10 -21.64 5.01
C GLY A 139 1.39 -20.85 4.86
N LEU A 140 1.34 -19.52 4.92
CA LEU A 140 2.47 -18.63 4.68
C LEU A 140 2.62 -17.64 5.84
N PRO A 141 2.95 -18.09 7.07
CA PRO A 141 3.20 -17.17 8.18
C PRO A 141 4.47 -16.36 7.96
N CYS A 142 4.52 -15.14 8.51
CA CYS A 142 5.78 -14.39 8.58
C CYS A 142 6.74 -15.08 9.55
N VAL A 143 7.92 -15.48 9.06
CA VAL A 143 8.96 -16.16 9.85
C VAL A 143 10.21 -15.30 9.94
N LYS A 144 10.98 -15.42 11.01
CA LYS A 144 12.20 -14.60 11.20
C LYS A 144 13.22 -14.83 10.09
N CYS A 145 13.88 -13.77 9.66
CA CYS A 145 14.98 -13.84 8.71
C CYS A 145 16.12 -14.70 9.29
N PRO A 146 16.72 -15.64 8.53
CA PRO A 146 17.70 -16.60 9.04
C PRO A 146 18.95 -15.96 9.67
N ASN A 147 19.31 -14.74 9.25
CA ASN A 147 20.54 -14.05 9.66
C ASN A 147 20.30 -12.70 10.37
N GLY A 148 19.05 -12.36 10.70
CA GLY A 148 18.72 -11.03 11.24
C GLY A 148 18.94 -9.89 10.23
N GLU A 149 19.09 -10.22 8.95
CA GLU A 149 19.12 -9.25 7.86
C GLU A 149 17.73 -8.62 7.71
N GLU A 150 17.72 -7.29 7.61
CA GLU A 150 16.54 -6.42 7.53
C GLU A 150 15.88 -6.46 6.15
#